data_AF-A0A9J6GTV8-F1
#
_entry.id   AF-A0A9J6GTV8-F1
#
_cell.length_a   1.000
_cell.length_b   1.000
_cell.length_c   1.000
_cell.angle_alpha   90.00
_cell.angle_beta   90.00
_cell.angle_gamma   90.00
#
_symmetry.space_group_name_H-M   'P 1'
#
loop_
_entity.id
_entity.type
_entity.pdbx_description
1 polymer ?
#
loop_
_entity_poly.entity_id
_entity_poly.type
_entity_poly.pdbx_seq_one_letter_code
_entity_poly.pdbx_strand_id
1 'polypeptide(L)'
;MDQVGPMKKFKNKKEMFEYFADMITETFNVTRTGQQCSSRYKTVIRRKTKAKCHNNTYGMAPTDIPFEDEIEKIKAQDDSLEPEELQDSYGVIFKKSPCVDTQASSDGSSGSGLTRSEPQDSDRMQDTQDTGSPGPTLQQETTKGNVPRVNSARSVEMKAFFDHMNALSQERAQQRAARLEEKKKYREHKEAMREQRRKERAEQHSQRMAVLNRILGMEKDEL
;
A
#
# COMPACT_ATOMS: atom_id res chain seq x y z
N MET A 1 -9.99 12.42 35.36
CA MET A 1 -8.91 11.42 35.46
C MET A 1 -9.04 10.55 34.24
N ASP A 2 -8.11 10.70 33.29
CA ASP A 2 -8.22 10.02 32.00
C ASP A 2 -7.89 8.54 32.19
N GLN A 3 -8.89 7.67 31.99
CA GLN A 3 -8.71 6.23 32.07
C GLN A 3 -7.97 5.74 30.81
N VAL A 4 -7.16 4.69 30.97
CA VAL A 4 -6.24 4.17 29.96
C VAL A 4 -6.52 2.71 29.62
N GLY A 5 -6.01 2.26 28.48
CA GLY A 5 -6.12 0.86 28.01
C GLY A 5 -7.40 0.58 27.22
N PRO A 6 -7.60 -0.67 26.76
CA PRO A 6 -8.78 -1.06 26.00
C PRO A 6 -10.07 -0.69 26.76
N MET A 7 -11.03 -0.09 26.05
CA MET A 7 -12.30 0.39 26.62
C MET A 7 -12.15 1.40 27.78
N LYS A 8 -11.00 2.09 27.88
CA LYS A 8 -10.69 3.05 28.95
C LYS A 8 -10.97 2.48 30.36
N LYS A 9 -10.65 1.20 30.63
CA LYS A 9 -11.03 0.54 31.89
C LYS A 9 -10.09 0.81 33.07
N PHE A 10 -8.84 1.18 32.82
CA PHE A 10 -7.80 1.21 33.85
C PHE A 10 -7.49 2.64 34.29
N LYS A 11 -7.18 2.87 35.56
CA LYS A 11 -6.82 4.22 36.05
C LYS A 11 -5.44 4.64 35.59
N ASN A 12 -4.52 3.67 35.44
CA ASN A 12 -3.17 3.91 34.99
C ASN A 12 -2.62 2.68 34.24
N LYS A 13 -1.52 2.89 33.49
CA LYS A 13 -0.91 1.83 32.67
C LYS A 13 -0.35 0.69 33.52
N LYS A 14 0.05 0.97 34.77
CA LYS A 14 0.60 -0.05 35.67
C LYS A 14 -0.49 -1.08 36.00
N GLU A 15 -1.66 -0.63 36.45
CA GLU A 15 -2.83 -1.47 36.72
C GLU A 15 -3.25 -2.28 35.50
N MET A 16 -3.25 -1.68 34.31
CA MET A 16 -3.52 -2.40 33.06
C MET A 16 -2.56 -3.58 32.84
N PHE A 17 -1.26 -3.37 33.07
CA PHE A 17 -0.28 -4.43 32.89
C PHE A 17 -0.29 -5.49 34.00
N GLU A 18 -0.61 -5.12 35.25
CA GLU A 18 -0.82 -6.12 36.31
C GLU A 18 -2.05 -6.98 35.99
N TYR A 19 -3.15 -6.37 35.54
CA TYR A 19 -4.32 -7.12 35.08
C TYR A 19 -3.96 -8.11 33.96
N PHE A 20 -3.15 -7.70 32.97
CA PHE A 20 -2.68 -8.62 31.94
C PHE A 20 -1.76 -9.72 32.49
N ALA A 21 -0.97 -9.44 33.52
CA ALA A 21 -0.12 -10.43 34.16
C ALA A 21 -0.95 -11.48 34.91
N ASP A 22 -2.02 -11.06 35.58
CA ASP A 22 -2.98 -11.95 36.23
C ASP A 22 -3.69 -12.84 35.20
N MET A 23 -4.21 -12.26 34.10
CA MET A 23 -4.83 -13.04 33.02
C MET A 23 -3.86 -14.05 32.39
N ILE A 24 -2.59 -13.68 32.17
CA ILE A 24 -1.58 -14.60 31.63
C ILE A 24 -1.33 -15.75 32.60
N THR A 25 -1.27 -15.44 33.89
CA THR A 25 -1.08 -16.45 34.94
C THR A 25 -2.26 -17.41 34.97
N GLU A 26 -3.48 -16.91 34.88
CA GLU A 26 -4.72 -17.72 34.85
C GLU A 26 -4.82 -18.57 33.58
N THR A 27 -4.58 -17.97 32.41
CA THR A 27 -4.81 -18.63 31.11
C THR A 27 -3.71 -19.64 30.77
N PHE A 28 -2.45 -19.30 31.07
CA PHE A 28 -1.30 -20.08 30.63
C PHE A 28 -0.56 -20.77 31.79
N ASN A 29 -0.98 -20.57 33.04
CA ASN A 29 -0.28 -21.06 34.23
C ASN A 29 1.19 -20.60 34.31
N VAL A 30 1.49 -19.41 33.76
CA VAL A 30 2.83 -18.83 33.79
C VAL A 30 2.82 -17.56 34.62
N THR A 31 3.52 -17.57 35.75
CA THR A 31 3.65 -16.38 36.60
C THR A 31 4.48 -15.31 35.90
N ARG A 32 3.88 -14.14 35.68
CA ARG A 32 4.54 -12.94 35.19
C ARG A 32 4.14 -11.75 36.04
N THR A 33 4.96 -10.69 36.02
CA THR A 33 4.61 -9.41 36.64
C THR A 33 4.16 -8.40 35.58
N GLY A 34 3.38 -7.39 35.96
CA GLY A 34 2.99 -6.32 35.03
C GLY A 34 4.18 -5.62 34.41
N GLN A 35 5.28 -5.45 35.15
CA GLN A 35 6.52 -4.88 34.61
C GLN A 35 7.15 -5.76 33.51
N GLN A 36 7.12 -7.08 33.68
CA GLN A 36 7.60 -8.01 32.67
C GLN A 36 6.73 -7.94 31.42
N CYS A 37 5.39 -7.91 31.58
CA CYS A 37 4.43 -7.77 30.49
C CYS A 37 4.65 -6.47 29.71
N SER A 38 4.80 -5.34 30.41
CA SER A 38 5.11 -4.03 29.83
C SER A 38 6.41 -4.03 29.02
N SER A 39 7.47 -4.61 29.58
CA SER A 39 8.78 -4.72 28.91
C SER A 39 8.70 -5.60 27.65
N ARG A 40 7.91 -6.67 27.73
CA ARG A 40 7.71 -7.61 26.62
C ARG A 40 6.92 -6.94 25.50
N TYR A 41 5.83 -6.25 25.82
CA TYR A 41 5.06 -5.42 24.90
C TYR A 41 5.94 -4.42 24.16
N LYS A 42 6.72 -3.61 24.89
CA LYS A 42 7.65 -2.63 24.29
C LYS A 42 8.61 -3.28 23.30
N THR A 43 9.12 -4.47 23.63
CA THR A 43 10.06 -5.17 22.76
C THR A 43 9.39 -5.69 21.50
N VAL A 44 8.17 -6.23 21.60
CA VAL A 44 7.38 -6.70 20.45
C VAL A 44 7.10 -5.54 19.49
N ILE A 45 6.59 -4.41 20.01
CA ILE A 45 6.33 -3.22 19.19
C ILE A 45 7.61 -2.69 18.55
N ARG A 46 8.73 -2.62 19.29
CA ARG A 46 10.00 -2.17 18.72
C ARG A 46 10.49 -3.07 17.58
N ARG A 47 10.33 -4.39 17.71
CA ARG A 47 10.69 -5.35 16.65
C ARG A 47 9.81 -5.19 15.42
N LYS A 48 8.49 -5.01 15.62
CA LYS A 48 7.53 -4.67 14.55
C LYS A 48 8.00 -3.45 13.77
N THR A 49 8.22 -2.34 14.46
CA THR A 49 8.62 -1.08 13.84
C THR A 49 9.94 -1.24 13.08
N LYS A 50 10.93 -1.91 13.67
CA LYS A 50 12.22 -2.16 13.01
C LYS A 50 12.05 -2.96 11.72
N ALA A 51 11.26 -4.02 11.75
CA ALA A 51 11.01 -4.85 10.57
C ALA A 51 10.21 -4.09 9.49
N LYS A 52 9.22 -3.28 9.87
CA LYS A 52 8.51 -2.39 8.93
C LYS A 52 9.45 -1.36 8.28
N CYS A 53 10.32 -0.72 9.05
CA CYS A 53 11.33 0.20 8.52
C CYS A 53 12.28 -0.52 7.54
N HIS A 54 12.70 -1.74 7.88
CA HIS A 54 13.55 -2.56 7.01
C HIS A 54 12.86 -2.90 5.70
N ASN A 55 11.59 -3.33 5.74
CA ASN A 55 10.82 -3.69 4.56
C ASN A 55 10.50 -2.49 3.66
N ASN A 56 10.44 -1.28 4.23
CA ASN A 56 10.28 -0.04 3.47
C ASN A 56 11.60 0.49 2.87
N THR A 57 12.74 -0.17 3.13
CA THR A 57 14.04 0.22 2.60
C THR A 57 14.31 -0.51 1.28
N TYR A 58 14.52 0.24 0.20
CA TYR A 58 14.81 -0.33 -1.12
C TYR A 58 16.09 -1.17 -1.11
N GLY A 59 16.04 -2.33 -1.78
CA GLY A 59 17.19 -3.22 -1.94
C GLY A 59 17.41 -4.21 -0.79
N MET A 60 16.58 -4.16 0.26
CA MET A 60 16.61 -5.14 1.35
C MET A 60 15.64 -6.30 1.09
N ALA A 61 16.00 -7.49 1.56
CA ALA A 61 15.10 -8.64 1.51
C ALA A 61 13.93 -8.43 2.50
N PRO A 62 12.69 -8.79 2.14
CA PRO A 62 11.57 -8.71 3.07
C PRO A 62 11.83 -9.54 4.32
N THR A 63 11.68 -8.91 5.49
CA THR A 63 11.70 -9.57 6.79
C THR A 63 10.27 -9.83 7.23
N ASP A 64 9.97 -11.10 7.51
CA ASP A 64 8.67 -11.51 8.04
C ASP A 64 8.50 -11.10 9.52
N ILE A 65 7.27 -10.74 9.89
CA ILE A 65 6.89 -10.35 11.25
C ILE A 65 5.77 -11.32 11.69
N PRO A 66 6.09 -12.36 12.49
CA PRO A 66 5.17 -13.46 12.74
C PRO A 66 3.91 -13.07 13.52
N PHE A 67 3.92 -11.91 14.18
CA PHE A 67 2.82 -11.40 15.00
C PHE A 67 2.15 -10.14 14.40
N GLU A 68 2.41 -9.82 13.13
CA GLU A 68 1.81 -8.64 12.49
C GLU A 68 0.29 -8.78 12.37
N ASP A 69 -0.15 -9.91 11.81
CA ASP A 69 -1.57 -10.22 11.59
C ASP A 69 -2.36 -10.24 12.89
N GLU A 70 -1.77 -10.79 13.97
CA GLU A 70 -2.39 -10.81 15.30
C GLU A 70 -2.58 -9.39 15.85
N ILE A 71 -1.58 -8.53 15.70
CA ILE A 71 -1.66 -7.14 16.15
C ILE A 71 -2.70 -6.36 15.33
N GLU A 72 -2.81 -6.61 14.03
CA GLU A 72 -3.85 -5.99 13.20
C GLU A 72 -5.25 -6.45 13.58
N LYS A 73 -5.45 -7.75 13.86
CA LYS A 73 -6.72 -8.27 14.37
C LYS A 73 -7.13 -7.61 15.69
N ILE A 74 -6.19 -7.49 16.64
CA ILE A 74 -6.45 -6.83 17.93
C ILE A 74 -6.83 -5.35 17.72
N LYS A 75 -6.15 -4.65 16.80
CA LYS A 75 -6.49 -3.26 16.47
C LYS A 75 -7.86 -3.13 15.83
N ALA A 76 -8.22 -4.04 14.93
CA ALA A 76 -9.51 -4.03 14.25
C ALA A 76 -10.68 -4.29 15.21
N GLN A 77 -10.44 -4.98 16.32
CA GLN A 77 -11.43 -5.20 17.40
C GLN A 77 -11.54 -4.01 18.36
N ASP A 78 -10.59 -3.08 18.32
CA ASP A 78 -10.56 -1.92 19.21
C ASP A 78 -11.41 -0.78 18.64
N ASP A 79 -12.73 -0.97 18.65
CA ASP A 79 -13.75 0.05 18.27
C ASP A 79 -13.90 1.16 19.34
N SER A 80 -12.97 1.24 20.30
CA SER A 80 -13.00 2.14 21.47
C SER A 80 -12.60 3.59 21.16
N LEU A 81 -12.20 3.90 19.93
CA LEU A 81 -11.94 5.26 19.49
C LEU A 81 -13.22 5.78 18.82
N GLU A 82 -13.80 6.82 19.42
CA GLU A 82 -14.92 7.59 18.86
C GLU A 82 -14.68 7.88 17.37
N PRO A 83 -15.72 7.88 16.52
CA PRO A 83 -15.56 8.24 15.12
C PRO A 83 -14.91 9.62 15.04
N GLU A 84 -13.90 9.76 14.19
CA GLU A 84 -13.25 11.04 13.89
C GLU A 84 -14.31 12.09 13.55
N GLU A 85 -14.57 12.98 14.50
CA GLU A 85 -15.52 14.09 14.34
C GLU A 85 -14.90 15.09 13.38
N LEU A 86 -15.37 15.10 12.12
CA LEU A 86 -15.17 16.28 11.28
C LEU A 86 -16.04 17.41 11.84
N GLN A 87 -15.42 18.31 12.59
CA GLN A 87 -16.00 19.60 12.94
C GLN A 87 -15.88 20.54 11.73
N ASP A 88 -16.99 20.72 11.01
CA ASP A 88 -17.18 21.90 10.15
C ASP A 88 -17.75 23.05 10.99
N SER A 89 -17.54 24.29 10.54
CA SER A 89 -17.93 25.53 11.24
C SER A 89 -19.45 25.73 11.44
N TYR A 90 -20.29 24.79 10.99
CA TYR A 90 -21.75 24.90 11.01
C TYR A 90 -22.46 23.78 11.80
N GLY A 91 -21.73 22.89 12.48
CA GLY A 91 -22.30 21.83 13.34
C GLY A 91 -21.92 20.40 12.92
N VAL A 92 -22.15 19.46 13.84
CA VAL A 92 -21.69 18.06 13.77
C VAL A 92 -22.52 17.23 12.78
N ILE A 93 -21.88 16.59 11.81
CA ILE A 93 -22.51 15.60 10.91
C ILE A 93 -21.99 14.20 11.26
N PHE A 94 -22.90 13.31 11.68
CA PHE A 94 -22.59 11.90 11.89
C PHE A 94 -22.53 11.17 10.55
N LYS A 95 -21.37 10.59 10.21
CA LYS A 95 -21.31 9.60 9.14
C LYS A 95 -22.00 8.33 9.62
N LYS A 96 -23.12 7.98 9.00
CA LYS A 96 -23.82 6.73 9.27
C LYS A 96 -23.01 5.59 8.63
N SER A 97 -22.38 4.75 9.44
CA SER A 97 -21.80 3.50 8.97
C SER A 97 -22.91 2.56 8.48
N PRO A 98 -22.72 1.79 7.39
CA PRO A 98 -23.69 0.78 6.98
C PRO A 98 -23.77 -0.31 8.05
N CYS A 99 -24.98 -0.54 8.58
CA CYS A 99 -25.23 -1.64 9.50
C CYS A 99 -25.15 -2.97 8.75
N VAL A 100 -24.47 -3.95 9.35
CA VAL A 100 -24.54 -5.34 8.92
C VAL A 100 -25.60 -5.99 9.80
N ASP A 101 -26.79 -6.19 9.25
CA ASP A 101 -27.86 -6.89 9.96
C ASP A 101 -27.55 -8.40 9.96
N THR A 102 -27.31 -8.95 11.16
CA THR A 102 -27.35 -10.38 11.42
C THR A 102 -28.76 -10.74 11.88
N GLN A 103 -29.50 -11.50 11.06
CA GLN A 103 -30.68 -12.25 11.51
C GLN A 103 -30.46 -13.75 11.28
N ALA A 104 -30.86 -14.54 12.27
CA ALA A 104 -30.72 -15.98 12.34
C ALA A 104 -31.95 -16.73 11.78
N SER A 105 -31.67 -17.90 11.18
CA SER A 105 -32.52 -19.11 11.09
C SER A 105 -33.75 -19.14 10.15
N SER A 106 -33.69 -19.95 9.07
CA SER A 106 -34.56 -21.14 8.86
C SER A 106 -34.41 -21.76 7.44
N ASP A 107 -34.38 -23.10 7.43
CA ASP A 107 -34.83 -24.09 6.43
C ASP A 107 -34.73 -23.88 4.90
N GLY A 108 -34.04 -24.84 4.26
CA GLY A 108 -34.73 -25.76 3.34
C GLY A 108 -34.82 -25.45 1.83
N SER A 109 -34.08 -26.25 1.04
CA SER A 109 -34.51 -26.88 -0.23
C SER A 109 -34.42 -26.12 -1.58
N SER A 110 -33.49 -26.65 -2.40
CA SER A 110 -33.59 -26.99 -3.84
C SER A 110 -33.61 -25.92 -4.95
N GLY A 111 -32.68 -26.08 -5.91
CA GLY A 111 -33.03 -25.98 -7.35
C GLY A 111 -32.29 -24.97 -8.25
N SER A 112 -31.21 -25.44 -8.89
CA SER A 112 -30.78 -25.22 -10.30
C SER A 112 -30.81 -23.85 -11.00
N GLY A 113 -29.67 -23.49 -11.64
CA GLY A 113 -29.60 -22.62 -12.83
C GLY A 113 -28.37 -21.69 -12.83
N LEU A 114 -27.15 -22.16 -13.16
CA LEU A 114 -26.51 -22.01 -14.48
C LEU A 114 -26.91 -20.74 -15.27
N THR A 115 -26.06 -19.70 -15.27
CA THR A 115 -25.56 -19.07 -16.50
C THR A 115 -24.16 -18.47 -16.30
N ARG A 116 -23.34 -18.74 -17.32
CA ARG A 116 -21.94 -18.43 -17.56
C ARG A 116 -21.86 -17.19 -18.45
N SER A 117 -20.96 -16.25 -18.16
CA SER A 117 -20.28 -15.42 -19.17
C SER A 117 -19.23 -14.48 -18.56
N GLU A 118 -17.97 -14.89 -18.65
CA GLU A 118 -16.81 -14.03 -18.97
C GLU A 118 -16.60 -14.07 -20.50
N PRO A 119 -15.65 -13.32 -21.11
CA PRO A 119 -14.97 -12.07 -20.73
C PRO A 119 -14.99 -11.05 -21.90
N GLN A 120 -14.62 -9.77 -21.72
CA GLN A 120 -13.91 -9.00 -22.77
C GLN A 120 -13.04 -7.87 -22.20
N ASP A 121 -11.75 -7.98 -22.50
CA ASP A 121 -10.75 -6.92 -22.58
C ASP A 121 -11.15 -5.82 -23.57
N SER A 122 -10.85 -4.57 -23.22
CA SER A 122 -10.38 -3.59 -24.21
C SER A 122 -9.57 -2.48 -23.53
N ASP A 123 -8.26 -2.50 -23.82
CA ASP A 123 -7.35 -1.36 -23.81
C ASP A 123 -7.99 -0.10 -24.42
N ARG A 124 -7.91 1.04 -23.72
CA ARG A 124 -7.79 2.35 -24.39
C ARG A 124 -7.18 3.42 -23.49
N MET A 125 -5.96 3.80 -23.85
CA MET A 125 -5.25 5.00 -23.38
C MET A 125 -6.09 6.26 -23.58
N GLN A 126 -6.17 7.14 -22.57
CA GLN A 126 -6.48 8.55 -22.78
C GLN A 126 -5.57 9.43 -21.94
N ASP A 127 -4.62 10.00 -22.67
CA ASP A 127 -3.91 11.23 -22.43
C ASP A 127 -4.88 12.39 -22.75
N THR A 128 -5.22 13.24 -21.78
CA THR A 128 -5.89 14.52 -22.06
C THR A 128 -5.44 15.59 -21.09
N GLN A 129 -5.06 16.69 -21.72
CA GLN A 129 -4.42 17.87 -21.17
C GLN A 129 -5.38 18.71 -20.34
N ASP A 130 -4.78 19.32 -19.33
CA ASP A 130 -5.28 20.38 -18.49
C ASP A 130 -5.57 21.64 -19.33
N THR A 131 -6.85 22.01 -19.44
CA THR A 131 -7.28 23.32 -19.96
C THR A 131 -8.30 23.94 -19.01
N GLY A 132 -7.81 24.85 -18.16
CA GLY A 132 -8.37 26.20 -17.96
C GLY A 132 -9.69 26.38 -17.19
N SER A 133 -9.54 26.91 -15.95
CA SER A 133 -10.29 28.04 -15.31
C SER A 133 -11.83 27.97 -15.16
N PRO A 134 -12.50 28.68 -14.19
CA PRO A 134 -12.08 29.97 -13.63
C PRO A 134 -12.24 30.18 -12.11
N GLY A 135 -11.37 31.02 -11.54
CA GLY A 135 -11.53 31.69 -10.24
C GLY A 135 -11.51 33.22 -10.41
N PRO A 136 -12.06 33.99 -9.47
CA PRO A 136 -12.93 35.13 -9.78
C PRO A 136 -12.21 36.47 -9.97
N THR A 137 -12.88 37.29 -10.76
CA THR A 137 -12.68 38.73 -10.99
C THR A 137 -12.67 39.53 -9.68
N LEU A 138 -11.56 40.21 -9.39
CA LEU A 138 -11.57 41.43 -8.60
C LEU A 138 -10.89 42.54 -9.40
N GLN A 139 -11.63 43.62 -9.56
CA GLN A 139 -11.35 44.82 -10.33
C GLN A 139 -10.05 45.49 -9.88
N GLN A 140 -9.20 45.92 -10.81
CA GLN A 140 -8.38 47.10 -10.60
C GLN A 140 -8.20 47.87 -11.90
N GLU A 141 -8.54 49.14 -11.79
CA GLU A 141 -8.71 50.12 -12.84
C GLU A 141 -7.39 50.54 -13.47
N THR A 142 -7.50 50.98 -14.71
CA THR A 142 -6.42 51.54 -15.51
C THR A 142 -5.91 52.86 -14.92
N THR A 143 -4.64 52.92 -14.55
CA THR A 143 -3.91 54.19 -14.52
C THR A 143 -2.65 54.08 -15.38
N LYS A 144 -2.59 54.95 -16.39
CA LYS A 144 -1.42 55.17 -17.23
C LYS A 144 -0.32 55.74 -16.35
N GLY A 145 0.71 54.95 -16.09
CA GLY A 145 1.92 55.34 -15.38
C GLY A 145 3.13 54.76 -16.08
N ASN A 146 3.88 55.62 -16.76
CA ASN A 146 5.19 55.32 -17.31
C ASN A 146 6.15 55.07 -16.13
N VAL A 147 6.39 53.81 -15.76
CA VAL A 147 7.38 53.43 -14.73
C VAL A 147 8.60 52.87 -15.46
N PRO A 148 9.81 53.38 -15.20
CA PRO A 148 11.00 52.86 -15.84
C PRO A 148 11.16 51.39 -15.46
N ARG A 149 11.33 50.53 -16.47
CA ARG A 149 11.64 49.11 -16.30
C ARG A 149 12.99 48.99 -15.61
N VAL A 150 12.98 49.05 -14.28
CA VAL A 150 14.16 48.82 -13.47
C VAL A 150 14.41 47.32 -13.59
N ASN A 151 15.42 46.92 -14.35
CA ASN A 151 16.12 45.67 -14.12
C ASN A 151 16.74 45.76 -12.72
N SER A 152 15.90 45.62 -11.71
CA SER A 152 16.32 45.61 -10.32
C SER A 152 17.24 44.41 -10.19
N ALA A 153 18.47 44.62 -9.72
CA ALA A 153 19.44 43.54 -9.51
C ALA A 153 18.80 42.34 -8.78
N ARG A 154 17.89 42.63 -7.84
CA ARG A 154 17.07 41.65 -7.12
C ARG A 154 16.19 40.77 -8.02
N SER A 155 15.60 41.31 -9.08
CA SER A 155 14.76 40.54 -10.02
C SER A 155 15.59 39.57 -10.89
N VAL A 156 16.80 39.97 -11.26
CA VAL A 156 17.75 39.13 -11.99
C VAL A 156 18.25 38.00 -11.10
N GLU A 157 18.55 38.30 -9.84
CA GLU A 157 18.97 37.34 -8.83
C GLU A 157 17.88 36.31 -8.52
N MET A 158 16.62 36.74 -8.32
CA MET A 158 15.49 35.83 -8.12
C MET A 158 15.26 34.92 -9.34
N LYS A 159 15.41 35.44 -10.56
CA LYS A 159 15.29 34.63 -11.78
C LYS A 159 16.39 33.56 -11.84
N ALA A 160 17.64 33.94 -11.57
CA ALA A 160 18.76 33.00 -11.51
C ALA A 160 18.53 31.89 -10.46
N PHE A 161 17.95 32.25 -9.30
CA PHE A 161 17.58 31.28 -8.28
C PHE A 161 16.53 30.27 -8.77
N PHE A 162 15.45 30.73 -9.41
CA PHE A 162 14.42 29.83 -9.95
C PHE A 162 14.94 28.97 -11.10
N ASP A 163 15.78 29.52 -11.98
CA ASP A 163 16.42 28.77 -13.06
C ASP A 163 17.31 27.65 -12.51
N HIS A 164 18.09 27.95 -11.46
CA HIS A 164 18.90 26.95 -10.76
C HIS A 164 18.05 25.87 -10.08
N MET A 165 16.95 26.24 -9.42
CA MET A 165 16.03 25.27 -8.81
C MET A 165 15.33 24.39 -9.84
N ASN A 166 14.96 24.96 -10.99
CA ASN A 166 14.38 24.21 -12.10
C ASN A 166 15.38 23.23 -12.71
N ALA A 167 16.63 23.65 -12.92
CA ALA A 167 17.70 22.76 -13.39
C ALA A 167 17.92 21.60 -12.41
N LEU A 168 17.97 21.86 -11.11
CA LEU A 168 18.12 20.83 -10.07
C LEU A 168 16.94 19.85 -10.05
N SER A 169 15.72 20.35 -10.29
CA SER A 169 14.51 19.53 -10.39
C SER A 169 14.55 18.62 -11.62
N GLN A 170 14.94 19.16 -12.77
CA GLN A 170 15.09 18.42 -14.02
C GLN A 170 16.18 17.35 -13.92
N GLU A 171 17.32 17.68 -13.31
CA GLU A 171 18.40 16.71 -13.07
C GLU A 171 17.89 15.54 -12.21
N ARG A 172 17.18 15.83 -11.11
CA ARG A 172 16.56 14.78 -10.28
C ARG A 172 15.55 13.94 -11.05
N ALA A 173 14.78 14.55 -11.96
CA ALA A 173 13.84 13.83 -12.80
C ALA A 173 14.55 12.91 -13.81
N GLN A 174 15.62 13.38 -14.44
CA GLN A 174 16.47 12.60 -15.34
C GLN A 174 17.13 11.41 -14.61
N GLN A 175 17.66 11.63 -13.42
CA GLN A 175 18.24 10.57 -12.59
C GLN A 175 17.19 9.53 -12.15
N ARG A 176 15.92 9.91 -11.97
CA ARG A 176 14.82 8.97 -11.71
C ARG A 176 14.49 8.17 -12.97
N ALA A 177 14.39 8.83 -14.12
CA ALA A 177 14.11 8.18 -15.41
C ALA A 177 15.20 7.16 -15.77
N ALA A 178 16.48 7.53 -15.66
CA ALA A 178 17.61 6.63 -15.95
C ALA A 178 17.58 5.36 -15.07
N ARG A 179 17.31 5.50 -13.77
CA ARG A 179 17.17 4.35 -12.85
C ARG A 179 16.00 3.44 -13.20
N LEU A 180 14.90 3.99 -13.70
CA LEU A 180 13.75 3.21 -14.13
C LEU A 180 14.05 2.47 -15.44
N GLU A 181 14.76 3.10 -16.37
CA GLU A 181 15.18 2.48 -17.64
C GLU A 181 16.15 1.32 -17.40
N GLU A 182 17.13 1.50 -16.51
CA GLU A 182 18.07 0.43 -16.12
C GLU A 182 17.33 -0.75 -15.48
N LYS A 183 16.40 -0.48 -14.56
CA LYS A 183 15.54 -1.53 -13.96
C LYS A 183 14.68 -2.23 -15.00
N LYS A 184 14.18 -1.52 -16.01
CA LYS A 184 13.40 -2.10 -17.11
C LYS A 184 14.27 -3.04 -17.93
N LYS A 185 15.46 -2.61 -18.36
CA LYS A 185 16.44 -3.45 -19.08
C LYS A 185 16.82 -4.71 -18.30
N TYR A 186 17.03 -4.59 -16.99
CA TYR A 186 17.31 -5.75 -16.14
C TYR A 186 16.15 -6.76 -16.08
N ARG A 187 14.90 -6.28 -15.98
CA ARG A 187 13.70 -7.14 -16.00
C ARG A 187 13.57 -7.86 -17.34
N GLU A 188 13.71 -7.14 -18.44
CA GLU A 188 13.65 -7.70 -19.80
C GLU A 188 14.74 -8.76 -20.00
N HIS A 189 15.98 -8.49 -19.60
CA HIS A 189 17.07 -9.47 -19.67
C HIS A 189 16.77 -10.73 -18.82
N LYS A 190 16.23 -10.55 -17.62
CA LYS A 190 15.84 -11.67 -16.75
C LYS A 190 14.70 -12.50 -17.34
N GLU A 191 13.73 -11.86 -17.99
CA GLU A 191 12.63 -12.52 -18.68
C GLU A 191 13.12 -13.27 -19.92
N ALA A 192 14.00 -12.68 -20.73
CA ALA A 192 14.63 -13.35 -21.86
C ALA A 192 15.38 -14.63 -21.42
N MET A 193 16.15 -14.57 -20.33
CA MET A 193 16.81 -15.76 -19.77
C MET A 193 15.83 -16.84 -19.27
N ARG A 194 14.65 -16.44 -18.77
CA ARG A 194 13.59 -17.39 -18.37
C ARG A 194 12.93 -18.02 -19.59
N GLU A 195 12.69 -17.24 -20.63
CA GLU A 195 12.09 -17.70 -21.88
C GLU A 195 13.02 -18.66 -22.62
N GLN A 196 14.32 -18.36 -22.68
CA GLN A 196 15.31 -19.26 -23.27
C GLN A 196 15.30 -20.64 -22.59
N ARG A 197 15.33 -20.68 -21.26
CA ARG A 197 15.21 -21.96 -20.52
C ARG A 197 13.88 -22.67 -20.77
N ARG A 198 12.79 -21.94 -21.02
CA ARG A 198 11.49 -22.53 -21.35
C ARG A 198 11.53 -23.17 -22.73
N LYS A 199 12.14 -22.51 -23.72
CA LYS A 199 12.35 -23.04 -25.07
C LYS A 199 13.24 -24.30 -25.05
N GLU A 200 14.38 -24.25 -24.37
CA GLU A 200 15.27 -25.41 -24.22
C GLU A 200 14.55 -26.62 -23.59
N ARG A 201 13.74 -26.41 -22.54
CA ARG A 201 12.93 -27.49 -21.94
C ARG A 201 11.87 -28.02 -22.89
N ALA A 202 11.20 -27.14 -23.63
CA ALA A 202 10.19 -27.53 -24.60
C ALA A 202 10.82 -28.32 -25.76
N GLU A 203 12.00 -27.94 -26.22
CA GLU A 203 12.77 -28.66 -27.24
C GLU A 203 13.23 -30.03 -26.73
N GLN A 204 13.81 -30.11 -25.53
CA GLN A 204 14.17 -31.39 -24.92
C GLN A 204 12.96 -32.29 -24.74
N HIS A 205 11.83 -31.74 -24.30
CA HIS A 205 10.58 -32.48 -24.18
C HIS A 205 10.08 -32.95 -25.55
N SER A 206 10.10 -32.08 -26.56
CA SER A 206 9.73 -32.42 -27.93
C SER A 206 10.58 -33.56 -28.49
N GLN A 207 11.90 -33.50 -28.31
CA GLN A 207 12.82 -34.57 -28.70
C GLN A 207 12.52 -35.88 -27.98
N ARG A 208 12.30 -35.85 -26.66
CA ARG A 208 11.90 -37.04 -25.88
C ARG A 208 10.60 -37.64 -26.40
N MET A 209 9.61 -36.81 -26.69
CA MET A 209 8.33 -37.27 -27.24
C MET A 209 8.49 -37.83 -28.66
N ALA A 210 9.35 -37.24 -29.50
CA ALA A 210 9.64 -37.78 -30.83
C ALA A 210 10.26 -39.19 -30.77
N VAL A 211 11.21 -39.41 -29.85
CA VAL A 211 11.79 -40.74 -29.63
C VAL A 211 10.75 -41.74 -29.14
N LEU A 212 9.90 -41.34 -28.18
CA LEU A 212 8.82 -42.19 -27.69
C LEU A 212 7.81 -42.54 -28.79
N ASN A 213 7.42 -41.57 -29.62
CA ASN A 213 6.50 -41.79 -30.74
C ASN A 213 7.11 -42.76 -31.77
N ARG A 214 8.41 -42.66 -32.05
CA ARG A 214 9.12 -43.61 -32.92
C ARG A 214 9.13 -45.02 -32.32
N ILE A 215 9.37 -45.17 -31.02
CA ILE A 215 9.37 -46.48 -30.34
C ILE A 215 7.98 -47.10 -30.31
N LEU A 216 6.94 -46.28 -30.10
CA LEU A 216 5.55 -46.74 -29.99
C LEU A 216 4.88 -46.95 -31.37
N GLY A 217 5.60 -46.78 -32.47
CA GLY A 217 5.05 -46.94 -33.83
C GLY A 217 3.95 -45.93 -34.15
N MET A 218 3.95 -44.78 -33.48
CA MET A 218 2.97 -43.70 -33.66
C MET A 218 3.46 -42.61 -34.63
N GLU A 219 4.40 -42.94 -35.52
CA GLU A 219 4.72 -42.03 -36.63
C GLU A 219 3.44 -41.81 -37.43
N LYS A 220 2.99 -40.55 -37.51
CA LYS A 220 1.93 -40.18 -38.45
C LYS A 220 2.51 -40.42 -39.84
N ASP A 221 2.04 -41.46 -40.50
CA ASP A 221 2.22 -41.61 -41.94
C ASP A 221 1.64 -40.34 -42.59
N GLU A 222 2.50 -39.40 -42.97
CA GLU A 222 2.13 -38.27 -43.80
C GLU A 222 1.88 -38.81 -45.22
N LEU A 223 0.59 -38.88 -45.58
CA LEU A 223 0.05 -39.02 -46.92
C LEU A 223 -0.10 -37.65 -47.56
#